data_AF-A0A7X8IFI4-F1
#
_entry.id   AF-A0A7X8IFI4-F1
#
_cell.length_a   1.000
_cell.length_b   1.000
_cell.length_c   1.000
_cell.angle_alpha   90.00
_cell.angle_beta   90.00
_cell.angle_gamma   90.00
#
_symmetry.space_group_name_H-M   'P 1'
#
loop_
_entity.id
_entity.type
_entity.pdbx_description
1 polymer ?
#
loop_
_entity_poly.entity_id
_entity_poly.type
_entity_poly.pdbx_seq_one_letter_code
_entity_poly.pdbx_strand_id
1 'polypeptide(L)' 'NTICFTTKGYGHGAGMSQYGASFMAKEGKTYKEILNHYYTGIQLKKWEKIDSFAE' A
#
# COMPACT_ATOMS: atom_id res chain seq x y z
N ASN A 1 -21.52 13.86 -32.71
CA ASN A 1 -20.06 13.72 -32.48
C ASN A 1 -19.80 13.43 -31.02
N THR A 2 -19.40 12.21 -30.70
CA THR A 2 -19.09 11.80 -29.32
C THR A 2 -17.78 11.04 -29.33
N ILE A 3 -16.89 11.38 -28.39
CA ILE A 3 -15.65 10.64 -28.13
C ILE A 3 -15.80 9.97 -26.77
N CYS A 4 -15.56 8.66 -26.72
CA CYS A 4 -15.64 7.86 -25.50
C CYS A 4 -14.29 7.17 -25.27
N PHE A 5 -13.80 7.24 -24.04
CA PHE A 5 -12.59 6.54 -23.61
C PHE A 5 -12.94 5.52 -22.54
N THR A 6 -12.41 4.31 -22.69
CA THR A 6 -12.45 3.27 -21.66
C THR A 6 -11.09 3.18 -21.02
N THR A 7 -11.04 3.35 -19.70
CA THR A 7 -9.80 3.26 -18.91
C THR A 7 -9.84 2.06 -17.97
N LYS A 8 -8.68 1.69 -17.42
CA LYS A 8 -8.55 0.63 -16.43
C LYS A 8 -7.72 1.13 -15.26
N GLY A 9 -8.15 0.77 -14.05
CA GLY A 9 -7.52 1.23 -12.81
C GLY A 9 -7.90 2.67 -12.43
N TYR A 10 -7.48 3.08 -11.24
CA TYR A 10 -7.70 4.42 -10.72
C TYR A 10 -6.51 4.82 -9.83
N GLY A 11 -5.83 5.92 -10.19
CA GLY A 11 -4.63 6.40 -9.50
C GLY A 11 -3.32 6.17 -10.28
N HIS A 12 -2.20 6.54 -9.66
CA HIS A 12 -0.88 6.52 -10.30
C HIS A 12 -0.23 5.14 -10.41
N GLY A 13 -0.83 4.10 -9.79
CA GLY A 13 -0.42 2.70 -9.96
C GLY A 13 0.89 2.29 -9.28
N ALA A 14 1.48 3.14 -8.42
CA ALA A 14 2.72 2.83 -7.72
C ALA A 14 2.44 2.39 -6.27
N GLY A 15 3.13 1.34 -5.81
CA GLY A 15 2.98 0.82 -4.46
C GLY A 15 1.70 0.00 -4.29
N MET A 16 0.91 0.32 -3.26
CA MET A 16 -0.22 -0.51 -2.83
C MET A 16 -1.53 -0.18 -3.52
N SER A 17 -2.14 -1.19 -4.15
CA SER A 17 -3.56 -1.13 -4.56
C SER A 17 -4.46 -1.28 -3.32
N GLN A 18 -5.28 -0.26 -3.05
CA GLN A 18 -6.23 -0.29 -1.93
C GLN A 18 -7.27 -1.41 -2.09
N TYR A 19 -7.80 -1.59 -3.30
CA TYR A 19 -8.74 -2.66 -3.61
C TYR A 19 -8.10 -4.05 -3.44
N GLY A 20 -6.87 -4.20 -3.94
CA GLY A 20 -6.15 -5.47 -3.81
C GLY A 20 -5.80 -5.79 -2.35
N ALA A 21 -5.38 -4.79 -1.56
CA ALA A 21 -5.18 -4.96 -0.12
C ALA A 21 -6.46 -5.39 0.61
N SER A 22 -7.61 -4.79 0.28
CA SER A 22 -8.91 -5.18 0.84
C SER A 22 -9.29 -6.62 0.48
N PHE A 23 -9.04 -7.04 -0.76
CA PHE A 23 -9.29 -8.41 -1.20
C PHE A 23 -8.40 -9.42 -0.46
N MET A 24 -7.09 -9.16 -0.39
CA MET A 24 -6.15 -10.00 0.37
C MET A 24 -6.55 -10.12 1.86
N ALA A 25 -7.02 -9.02 2.47
CA ALA A 25 -7.50 -9.06 3.85
C ALA A 25 -8.74 -9.96 4.00
N LYS A 26 -9.66 -9.94 3.03
CA LYS A 26 -10.83 -10.85 3.00
C LYS A 26 -10.44 -12.31 2.84
N GLU A 27 -9.30 -12.59 2.18
CA GLU A 27 -8.70 -13.92 2.10
C GLU A 27 -7.89 -14.31 3.36
N GLY A 28 -7.91 -13.48 4.41
CA GLY A 28 -7.26 -13.76 5.68
C GLY A 28 -5.81 -13.34 5.76
N LYS A 29 -5.28 -12.60 4.77
CA LYS A 29 -3.91 -12.07 4.83
C LYS A 29 -3.78 -11.00 5.89
N THR A 30 -2.70 -11.08 6.65
CA THR A 30 -2.32 -10.07 7.64
C THR A 30 -1.80 -8.80 6.95
N TYR A 31 -1.86 -7.67 7.66
CA TYR A 31 -1.28 -6.41 7.15
C TYR A 31 0.21 -6.56 6.78
N LYS A 32 0.96 -7.43 7.48
CA LYS A 32 2.37 -7.69 7.19
C LYS A 32 2.55 -8.37 5.83
N GLU A 33 1.75 -9.39 5.54
CA GLU A 33 1.78 -10.08 4.23
C GLU A 33 1.36 -9.14 3.11
N ILE A 34 0.32 -8.33 3.33
CA ILE A 34 -0.16 -7.34 2.35
C ILE A 34 0.92 -6.30 2.05
N LEU A 35 1.57 -5.72 3.09
CA LEU A 35 2.62 -4.73 2.90
C LEU A 35 3.85 -5.33 2.19
N ASN A 36 4.26 -6.55 2.53
CA ASN A 36 5.39 -7.22 1.86
C ASN A 36 5.08 -7.60 0.40
N HIS A 37 3.81 -7.81 0.04
CA HIS A 37 3.40 -8.04 -1.34
C HIS A 37 3.58 -6.79 -2.21
N TYR A 38 3.17 -5.62 -1.71
CA TYR A 38 3.23 -4.37 -2.48
C TYR A 38 4.56 -3.62 -2.39
N TYR A 39 5.31 -3.84 -1.32
CA TYR A 39 6.59 -3.18 -1.09
C TYR A 39 7.67 -4.23 -0.85
N THR A 40 8.39 -4.59 -1.91
CA THR A 40 9.41 -5.64 -1.86
C THR A 40 10.60 -5.21 -0.99
N GLY A 41 11.03 -6.08 -0.07
CA GLY A 41 12.22 -5.87 0.75
C GLY A 41 12.05 -4.88 1.91
N ILE A 42 10.82 -4.49 2.26
CA ILE A 42 10.60 -3.62 3.41
C ILE A 42 10.81 -4.35 4.75
N GLN A 43 11.08 -3.56 5.79
CA GLN A 43 11.04 -4.02 7.17
C GLN A 43 10.01 -3.21 7.95
N LEU A 44 9.18 -3.89 8.74
CA LEU A 44 8.25 -3.24 9.64
C LEU A 44 8.92 -3.00 10.98
N LYS A 45 9.02 -1.73 11.37
CA LYS A 45 9.57 -1.31 12.67
C LYS A 45 8.49 -0.54 13.43
N LYS A 46 8.47 -0.71 14.75
CA LYS A 46 7.69 0.17 15.60
C LYS A 46 8.32 1.56 15.51
N TRP A 47 7.50 2.58 15.36
CA TRP A 47 8.00 3.95 15.46
C TRP A 47 8.51 4.18 16.88
N GLU A 48 9.74 4.68 16.98
CA GLU A 48 10.35 5.11 18.24
C GLU A 48 10.65 6.60 18.12
N LYS A 49 10.30 7.35 19.16
CA LYS A 49 10.63 8.77 19.23
C LYS A 49 12.14 8.87 19.44
N ILE A 50 12.82 9.57 18.55
CA ILE A 50 14.23 9.87 18.73
C ILE A 50 14.32 11.09 19.64
N ASP A 51 14.72 10.89 20.90
CA ASP A 51 14.92 11.98 21.86
C ASP A 51 16.33 12.61 21.74
N SER A 52 16.83 12.83 20.51
CA SER A 52 18.21 13.29 20.28
C SER A 52 18.38 14.79 20.02
N PHE A 53 17.49 15.64 20.53
CA PHE A 53 17.65 17.11 20.48
C PHE A 53 17.21 17.80 21.78
N ALA A 54 17.35 17.13 22.93
CA ALA A 54 17.36 17.84 24.20
C ALA A 54 18.80 18.34 24.44
N GLU A 55 19.07 19.57 24.01
CA GLU A 55 20.14 20.39 24.60
C GLU A 55 19.72 20.82 26.02
#